data_AF-A0AAX6HS92-F1
#
_entry.id   AF-A0AAX6HS92-F1
#
_cell.length_a   1.000
_cell.length_b   1.000
_cell.length_c   1.000
_cell.angle_alpha   90.00
_cell.angle_beta   90.00
_cell.angle_gamma   90.00
#
_symmetry.space_group_name_H-M   'P 1'
#
loop_
_entity.id
_entity.type
_entity.pdbx_description
1 polymer ?
#
loop_
_entity_poly.entity_id
_entity_poly.type
_entity_poly.pdbx_seq_one_letter_code
_entity_poly.pdbx_strand_id
1 'polypeptide(L)'
;MAEIPKLLYVAVADDNGDVFRYTRSLLQSTLQLMGCKARHAFKISRRVFDEVRSECSADEMAIIGAGKLTSHALKKQSDSESEEELIQHSTEDKLGTSNSVPFELYKRLTTVVVSRDTFVDIVCDALSSYKYVGPNQRADLVLACRIRERKESVTVLLCGTSGCGKSTLSSLLGSRLGITTVISTDSIRHMMRSFVDEKQNPLLWASSYHAGECLDPVAVAEAKVKRKAKKLSGISRSDLRKGHQIILRTRIMIATLQIQDLRLT
;
A
#
# COMPACT_ATOMS: atom_id res chain seq x y z
N MET A 1 23.60 -31.89 -11.47
CA MET A 1 22.26 -31.45 -11.01
C MET A 1 22.11 -29.99 -11.43
N ALA A 2 21.16 -29.66 -12.30
CA ALA A 2 20.99 -28.28 -12.77
C ALA A 2 20.52 -27.39 -11.60
N GLU A 3 21.22 -26.27 -11.35
CA GLU A 3 20.78 -25.26 -10.40
C GLU A 3 19.47 -24.64 -10.91
N ILE A 4 18.37 -24.95 -10.23
CA ILE A 4 17.07 -24.40 -10.59
C ILE A 4 17.08 -22.91 -10.19
N PRO A 5 16.78 -21.96 -11.10
CA PRO A 5 16.89 -20.52 -10.84
C PRO A 5 15.95 -20.08 -9.72
N LYS A 6 16.50 -19.36 -8.73
CA LYS A 6 15.76 -18.92 -7.54
C LYS A 6 14.66 -17.93 -7.94
N LEU A 7 13.39 -18.23 -7.63
CA LEU A 7 12.29 -17.29 -7.84
C LEU A 7 12.56 -15.99 -7.08
N LEU A 8 12.62 -14.85 -7.77
CA LEU A 8 12.89 -13.54 -7.18
C LEU A 8 11.61 -12.72 -7.01
N TYR A 9 10.70 -12.83 -7.98
CA TYR A 9 9.48 -12.02 -8.05
C TYR A 9 8.24 -12.87 -8.31
N VAL A 10 7.13 -12.49 -7.68
CA VAL A 10 5.78 -12.96 -8.02
C VAL A 10 5.01 -11.76 -8.53
N ALA A 11 4.61 -11.78 -9.80
CA ALA A 11 3.79 -10.77 -10.43
C ALA A 11 2.31 -11.17 -10.28
N VAL A 12 1.57 -10.42 -9.46
CA VAL A 12 0.15 -10.68 -9.21
C VAL A 12 -0.66 -9.78 -10.13
N ALA A 13 -1.44 -10.39 -11.03
CA ALA A 13 -2.32 -9.70 -11.96
C ALA A 13 -3.73 -9.55 -11.35
N ASP A 14 -4.25 -8.33 -11.37
CA ASP A 14 -5.65 -8.02 -11.09
C ASP A 14 -6.49 -8.08 -12.36
N ASP A 15 -7.80 -8.28 -12.19
CA ASP A 15 -8.80 -8.27 -13.28
C ASP A 15 -8.82 -6.94 -14.06
N ASN A 16 -8.39 -5.85 -13.42
CA ASN A 16 -8.29 -4.52 -14.03
C ASN A 16 -7.06 -4.36 -14.95
N GLY A 17 -6.24 -5.39 -15.13
CA GLY A 17 -5.00 -5.36 -15.90
C GLY A 17 -3.79 -4.77 -15.16
N ASP A 18 -3.98 -4.34 -13.91
CA ASP A 18 -2.89 -3.89 -13.05
C ASP A 18 -2.07 -5.09 -12.55
N VAL A 19 -0.75 -5.03 -12.74
CA VAL A 19 0.16 -6.07 -12.24
C VAL A 19 1.05 -5.49 -11.15
N PHE A 20 1.04 -6.12 -9.97
CA PHE A 20 1.90 -5.74 -8.85
C PHE A 20 2.94 -6.81 -8.55
N ARG A 21 4.20 -6.41 -8.40
CA ARG A 21 5.32 -7.33 -8.15
C ARG A 21 5.61 -7.45 -6.66
N TYR A 22 5.53 -8.68 -6.15
CA TYR A 22 5.95 -9.05 -4.82
C TYR A 22 7.36 -9.62 -4.83
N THR A 23 8.20 -9.11 -3.93
CA THR A 23 9.41 -9.79 -3.46
C THR A 23 9.11 -10.52 -2.16
N ARG A 24 9.98 -11.45 -1.75
CA ARG A 24 9.86 -12.14 -0.45
C ARG A 24 9.80 -11.16 0.71
N SER A 25 10.64 -10.12 0.70
CA SER A 25 10.68 -9.10 1.76
C SER A 25 9.42 -8.26 1.80
N LEU A 26 8.84 -7.92 0.63
CA LEU A 26 7.59 -7.18 0.55
C LEU A 26 6.43 -8.01 1.09
N LEU A 27 6.31 -9.28 0.68
CA LEU A 27 5.30 -10.19 1.22
C LEU A 27 5.47 -10.38 2.74
N GLN A 28 6.70 -10.61 3.22
CA GLN A 28 7.00 -10.69 4.64
C GLN A 28 6.52 -9.44 5.40
N SER A 29 6.80 -8.23 4.89
CA SER A 29 6.37 -6.97 5.51
C SER A 29 4.85 -6.75 5.45
N THR A 30 4.18 -7.37 4.48
CA THR A 30 2.70 -7.37 4.32
C THR A 30 2.07 -8.29 5.35
N LEU A 31 2.64 -9.48 5.56
CA LEU A 31 2.18 -10.41 6.60
C LEU A 31 2.40 -9.85 8.01
N GLN A 32 3.51 -9.14 8.24
CA GLN A 32 3.72 -8.44 9.52
C GLN A 32 2.72 -7.32 9.76
N LEU A 33 2.29 -6.62 8.70
CA LEU A 33 1.23 -5.60 8.78
C LEU A 33 -0.11 -6.23 9.22
N MET A 34 -0.39 -7.46 8.79
CA MET A 34 -1.55 -8.24 9.20
C MET A 34 -1.43 -8.78 10.64
N GLY A 35 -0.27 -8.65 11.29
CA GLY A 35 -0.04 -9.11 12.67
C GLY A 35 0.74 -10.43 12.79
N CYS A 36 1.26 -10.98 11.69
CA CYS A 36 2.12 -12.16 11.77
C CYS A 36 3.43 -11.86 12.51
N LYS A 37 3.86 -12.78 13.37
CA LYS A 37 5.17 -12.70 14.03
C LYS A 37 6.27 -12.69 12.97
N ALA A 38 7.30 -11.86 13.13
CA ALA A 38 8.37 -11.70 12.13
C ALA A 38 9.00 -13.03 11.68
N ARG A 39 9.22 -13.96 12.61
CA ARG A 39 9.74 -15.32 12.32
C ARG A 39 8.78 -16.15 11.46
N HIS A 40 7.48 -16.07 11.72
CA HIS A 40 6.48 -16.78 10.93
C HIS A 40 6.31 -16.13 9.56
N ALA A 41 6.20 -14.80 9.50
CA ALA A 41 6.12 -14.06 8.24
C ALA A 41 7.29 -14.39 7.31
N PHE A 42 8.51 -14.52 7.84
CA PHE A 42 9.68 -14.96 7.07
C PHE A 42 9.47 -16.38 6.49
N LYS A 43 9.09 -17.35 7.33
CA LYS A 43 8.86 -18.73 6.89
C LYS A 43 7.71 -18.85 5.88
N ILE A 44 6.58 -18.18 6.14
CA ILE A 44 5.41 -18.14 5.24
C ILE A 44 5.80 -17.53 3.90
N SER A 45 6.46 -16.37 3.88
CA SER A 45 6.87 -15.73 2.63
C SER A 45 7.80 -16.61 1.79
N ARG A 46 8.68 -17.39 2.43
CA ARG A 46 9.53 -18.35 1.75
C ARG A 46 8.70 -19.49 1.16
N ARG A 47 7.82 -20.08 1.97
CA ARG A 47 6.92 -21.17 1.57
C ARG A 47 6.06 -20.79 0.36
N VAL A 48 5.43 -19.61 0.39
CA VAL A 48 4.60 -19.10 -0.73
C VAL A 48 5.41 -19.01 -2.02
N PHE A 49 6.65 -18.49 -1.97
CA PHE A 49 7.50 -18.41 -3.16
C PHE A 49 7.97 -19.77 -3.66
N ASP A 50 8.10 -20.76 -2.77
CA ASP A 50 8.47 -22.12 -3.15
C ASP A 50 7.25 -22.86 -3.75
N GLU A 51 6.04 -22.63 -3.23
CA GLU A 51 4.77 -23.17 -3.75
C GLU A 51 4.41 -22.59 -5.11
N VAL A 52 4.43 -21.25 -5.27
CA VAL A 52 4.18 -20.56 -6.56
C VAL A 52 5.14 -21.05 -7.65
N ARG A 53 6.38 -21.37 -7.29
CA ARG A 53 7.36 -21.92 -8.22
C ARG A 53 7.03 -23.36 -8.63
N SER A 54 6.57 -24.17 -7.67
CA SER A 54 6.21 -25.56 -7.91
C SER A 54 4.99 -25.67 -8.81
N GLU A 55 3.95 -24.88 -8.55
CA GLU A 55 2.71 -24.89 -9.35
C GLU A 55 2.95 -24.46 -10.79
N CYS A 56 3.77 -23.43 -11.04
CA CYS A 56 4.08 -23.01 -12.41
C CYS A 56 5.00 -23.96 -13.17
N SER A 57 5.81 -24.79 -12.51
CA SER A 57 6.59 -25.83 -13.20
C SER A 57 5.73 -26.99 -13.74
N ALA A 58 4.52 -27.18 -13.20
CA ALA A 58 3.52 -28.10 -13.75
C ALA A 58 2.80 -27.49 -14.96
N ASP A 59 2.62 -26.16 -14.97
CA ASP A 59 1.88 -25.41 -15.98
C ASP A 59 2.75 -24.93 -17.17
N GLU A 60 4.08 -24.88 -17.02
CA GLU A 60 5.02 -24.55 -18.11
C GLU A 60 5.00 -25.58 -19.25
N MET A 61 4.55 -26.82 -19.01
CA MET A 61 4.25 -27.78 -20.09
C MET A 61 3.01 -27.39 -20.92
N ALA A 62 2.13 -26.53 -20.42
CA ALA A 62 0.95 -26.05 -21.14
C ALA A 62 1.20 -24.72 -21.88
N ILE A 63 2.07 -23.85 -21.36
CA ILE A 63 2.28 -22.48 -21.89
C ILE A 63 3.26 -22.44 -23.08
N ILE A 64 4.15 -23.43 -23.23
CA ILE A 64 5.06 -23.50 -24.42
C ILE A 64 4.28 -23.76 -25.72
N GLY A 65 3.02 -24.22 -25.65
CA GLY A 65 2.16 -24.48 -26.81
C GLY A 65 1.28 -23.32 -27.31
N ALA A 66 1.19 -22.20 -26.58
CA ALA A 66 0.25 -21.13 -26.92
C ALA A 66 0.94 -19.76 -26.92
N GLY A 67 1.54 -19.41 -28.05
CA GLY A 67 2.00 -18.06 -28.32
C GLY A 67 0.84 -17.07 -28.34
N LYS A 68 0.67 -16.32 -27.24
CA LYS A 68 0.19 -14.91 -27.21
C LYS A 68 -0.01 -14.52 -25.75
N LEU A 69 0.75 -13.52 -25.29
CA LEU A 69 0.25 -12.44 -24.43
C LEU A 69 1.31 -11.33 -24.38
N THR A 70 1.21 -10.50 -25.42
CA THR A 70 1.29 -9.03 -25.35
C THR A 70 2.41 -8.41 -24.52
N SER A 71 3.52 -8.20 -25.22
CA SER A 71 4.42 -7.06 -25.04
C SER A 71 3.69 -5.72 -25.23
N HIS A 72 2.81 -5.31 -24.30
CA HIS A 72 2.23 -3.95 -24.33
C HIS A 72 1.73 -3.53 -22.95
N ALA A 73 2.64 -3.08 -22.07
CA ALA A 73 2.33 -2.15 -20.97
C ALA A 73 3.61 -1.58 -20.32
N LEU A 74 4.63 -1.26 -21.12
CA LEU A 74 5.72 -0.38 -20.73
C LEU A 74 6.06 0.51 -21.91
N LYS A 75 5.32 1.60 -22.06
CA LYS A 75 5.81 2.80 -22.77
C LYS A 75 5.31 4.02 -22.00
N LYS A 76 6.19 4.53 -21.13
CA LYS A 76 6.15 5.95 -20.75
C LYS A 76 6.57 6.73 -21.99
N GLN A 77 5.74 7.69 -22.37
CA GLN A 77 6.04 8.69 -23.40
C GLN A 77 7.27 9.49 -23.00
N SER A 78 8.23 9.54 -23.92
CA SER A 78 9.07 10.70 -24.19
C SER A 78 9.23 10.75 -25.72
N ASP A 79 8.99 11.93 -26.26
CA ASP A 79 8.77 12.24 -27.68
C ASP A 79 9.94 11.94 -28.62
N SER A 80 9.58 11.64 -29.87
CA SER A 80 10.12 12.13 -31.16
C SER A 80 10.29 11.03 -32.24
N GLU A 81 9.38 11.11 -33.21
CA GLU A 81 9.55 11.05 -34.68
C GLU A 81 10.14 9.79 -35.37
N SER A 82 9.30 9.22 -36.27
CA SER A 82 9.59 8.64 -37.62
C SER A 82 10.66 7.53 -37.74
N GLU A 83 10.48 6.37 -38.38
CA GLU A 83 9.66 5.94 -39.51
C GLU A 83 9.30 4.45 -39.37
N GLU A 84 8.25 4.05 -40.09
CA GLU A 84 7.98 2.65 -40.43
C GLU A 84 9.09 2.12 -41.32
N GLU A 85 9.65 0.94 -41.02
CA GLU A 85 9.87 -0.02 -42.10
C GLU A 85 10.01 -1.46 -41.61
N LEU A 86 9.31 -2.31 -42.35
CA LEU A 86 9.01 -3.70 -42.14
C LEU A 86 10.05 -4.50 -42.92
N ILE A 87 11.07 -5.08 -42.29
CA ILE A 87 11.93 -6.05 -42.98
C ILE A 87 12.15 -7.29 -42.13
N GLN A 88 11.44 -8.32 -42.56
CA GLN A 88 11.70 -9.73 -42.32
C GLN A 88 13.01 -10.12 -43.00
N HIS A 89 14.02 -10.54 -42.25
CA HIS A 89 15.10 -11.34 -42.83
C HIS A 89 15.66 -12.33 -41.81
N SER A 90 15.34 -13.59 -42.09
CA SER A 90 16.10 -14.77 -41.73
C SER A 90 17.49 -14.71 -42.35
N THR A 91 18.53 -14.80 -41.53
CA THR A 91 19.84 -15.33 -41.92
C THR A 91 20.46 -16.04 -40.72
N GLU A 92 20.61 -17.35 -40.85
CA GLU A 92 21.56 -18.12 -40.07
C GLU A 92 22.96 -17.58 -40.37
N ASP A 93 23.71 -17.16 -39.34
CA ASP A 93 25.17 -17.23 -39.42
C ASP A 93 25.83 -17.37 -38.05
N LYS A 94 26.98 -18.04 -38.07
CA LYS A 94 27.63 -18.76 -36.97
C LYS A 94 28.38 -17.87 -35.95
N LEU A 95 28.38 -18.38 -34.72
CA LEU A 95 29.42 -18.34 -33.68
C LEU A 95 30.13 -17.00 -33.39
N GLY A 96 29.70 -16.36 -32.30
CA GLY A 96 30.47 -15.35 -31.58
C GLY A 96 30.20 -15.46 -30.07
N THR A 97 31.19 -15.95 -29.34
CA THR A 97 31.24 -16.03 -27.87
C THR A 97 30.94 -14.67 -27.22
N SER A 98 29.79 -14.56 -26.57
CA SER A 98 29.56 -13.59 -25.48
C SER A 98 28.45 -14.15 -24.58
N ASN A 99 28.84 -14.59 -23.38
CA ASN A 99 27.97 -15.17 -22.35
C ASN A 99 27.02 -14.15 -21.68
N SER A 100 26.48 -13.18 -22.42
CA SER A 100 25.41 -12.34 -21.88
C SER A 100 24.08 -12.98 -22.19
N VAL A 101 23.59 -13.83 -21.29
CA VAL A 101 22.18 -14.24 -21.29
C VAL A 101 21.34 -12.96 -21.39
N PRO A 102 20.50 -12.78 -22.43
CA PRO A 102 19.69 -11.59 -22.58
C PRO A 102 18.96 -11.24 -21.27
N PHE A 103 19.04 -9.99 -20.82
CA PHE A 103 18.45 -9.51 -19.56
C PHE A 103 16.96 -9.87 -19.42
N GLU A 104 16.23 -9.92 -20.54
CA GLU A 104 14.82 -10.34 -20.57
C GLU A 104 14.63 -11.84 -20.30
N LEU A 105 15.59 -12.72 -20.67
CA LEU A 105 15.55 -14.13 -20.28
C LEU A 105 15.79 -14.29 -18.77
N TYR A 106 16.70 -13.51 -18.18
CA TYR A 106 16.90 -13.51 -16.72
C TYR A 106 15.63 -13.09 -15.95
N LYS A 107 14.93 -12.08 -16.46
CA LYS A 107 13.66 -11.59 -15.87
C LYS A 107 12.53 -12.61 -15.97
N ARG A 108 12.43 -13.33 -17.09
CA ARG A 108 11.45 -14.42 -17.29
C ARG A 108 11.75 -15.62 -16.38
N LEU A 109 13.01 -16.01 -16.24
CA LEU A 109 13.43 -17.13 -15.38
C LEU A 109 13.25 -16.88 -13.88
N THR A 110 13.01 -15.64 -13.46
CA THR A 110 12.97 -15.23 -12.05
C THR A 110 11.66 -14.58 -11.61
N THR A 111 10.69 -14.48 -12.52
CA THR A 111 9.37 -13.89 -12.27
C THR A 111 8.27 -14.84 -12.69
N VAL A 112 7.37 -15.18 -11.77
CA VAL A 112 6.18 -15.97 -12.06
C VAL A 112 4.95 -15.06 -12.00
N VAL A 113 4.06 -15.19 -12.98
CA VAL A 113 2.79 -14.45 -13.02
C VAL A 113 1.67 -15.32 -12.49
N VAL A 114 0.87 -14.80 -11.56
CA VAL A 114 -0.29 -15.49 -10.98
C VAL A 114 -1.49 -14.55 -10.90
N SER A 115 -2.70 -15.13 -10.92
CA SER A 115 -3.93 -14.36 -10.67
C SER A 115 -3.98 -13.89 -9.21
N ARG A 116 -4.76 -12.84 -8.94
CA ARG A 116 -4.98 -12.34 -7.58
C ARG A 116 -5.56 -13.41 -6.65
N ASP A 117 -6.57 -14.14 -7.11
CA ASP A 117 -7.22 -15.16 -6.29
C ASP A 117 -6.27 -16.31 -5.98
N THR A 118 -5.56 -16.84 -6.99
CA THR A 118 -4.55 -17.89 -6.79
C THR A 118 -3.48 -17.44 -5.79
N PHE A 119 -2.97 -16.21 -5.92
CA PHE A 119 -2.00 -15.67 -4.97
C PHE A 119 -2.55 -15.61 -3.54
N VAL A 120 -3.78 -15.13 -3.37
CA VAL A 120 -4.43 -15.03 -2.05
C VAL A 120 -4.67 -16.41 -1.46
N ASP A 121 -5.11 -17.38 -2.25
CA ASP A 121 -5.36 -18.76 -1.84
C ASP A 121 -4.07 -19.41 -1.31
N ILE A 122 -2.98 -19.37 -2.09
CA ILE A 122 -1.67 -19.92 -1.69
C ILE A 122 -1.20 -19.29 -0.37
N VAL A 123 -1.33 -17.96 -0.22
CA VAL A 123 -0.90 -17.27 1.00
C VAL A 123 -1.80 -17.65 2.19
N CYS A 124 -3.11 -17.78 1.99
CA CYS A 124 -4.06 -18.23 3.01
C CYS A 124 -3.78 -19.66 3.48
N ASP A 125 -3.46 -20.56 2.56
CA ASP A 125 -3.08 -21.95 2.86
C ASP A 125 -1.77 -22.00 3.64
N ALA A 126 -0.77 -21.24 3.19
CA ALA A 126 0.50 -21.11 3.90
C ALA A 126 0.29 -20.54 5.31
N LEU A 127 -0.57 -19.54 5.49
CA LEU A 127 -0.91 -18.97 6.80
C LEU A 127 -1.61 -19.97 7.74
N SER A 128 -2.48 -20.82 7.19
CA SER A 128 -3.19 -21.85 7.95
C SER A 128 -2.23 -22.84 8.61
N SER A 129 -1.12 -23.17 7.92
CA SER A 129 -0.07 -24.04 8.48
C SER A 129 0.65 -23.46 9.71
N TYR A 130 0.57 -22.14 9.94
CA TYR A 130 1.16 -21.47 11.09
C TYR A 130 0.12 -20.99 12.12
N LYS A 131 -1.11 -21.53 12.07
CA LYS A 131 -2.24 -21.22 12.97
C LYS A 131 -2.73 -19.76 12.89
N TYR A 132 -2.53 -19.08 11.75
CA TYR A 132 -3.13 -17.77 11.50
C TYR A 132 -4.52 -17.90 10.88
N VAL A 133 -5.39 -18.72 11.49
CA VAL A 133 -6.74 -18.99 10.98
C VAL A 133 -7.72 -18.12 11.76
N GLY A 134 -8.25 -17.09 11.11
CA GLY A 134 -9.24 -16.18 11.67
C GLY A 134 -10.44 -16.02 10.73
N PRO A 135 -11.62 -15.63 11.24
CA PRO A 135 -12.84 -15.57 10.42
C PRO A 135 -12.72 -14.61 9.23
N ASN A 136 -11.88 -13.57 9.34
CA ASN A 136 -11.65 -12.56 8.31
C ASN A 136 -10.24 -12.62 7.70
N GLN A 137 -9.49 -13.69 7.90
CA GLN A 137 -8.08 -13.81 7.49
C GLN A 137 -7.84 -13.42 6.02
N ARG A 138 -8.68 -13.92 5.10
CA ARG A 138 -8.61 -13.59 3.66
C ARG A 138 -8.84 -12.09 3.44
N ALA A 139 -9.84 -11.51 4.09
CA ALA A 139 -10.16 -10.09 3.97
C ALA A 139 -9.04 -9.20 4.55
N ASP A 140 -8.46 -9.60 5.68
CA ASP A 140 -7.33 -8.92 6.31
C ASP A 140 -6.08 -8.96 5.42
N LEU A 141 -5.81 -10.10 4.77
CA LEU A 141 -4.74 -10.24 3.80
C LEU A 141 -4.96 -9.33 2.57
N VAL A 142 -6.15 -9.36 1.99
CA VAL A 142 -6.51 -8.51 0.85
C VAL A 142 -6.38 -7.03 1.21
N LEU A 143 -6.84 -6.63 2.40
CA LEU A 143 -6.69 -5.27 2.90
C LEU A 143 -5.21 -4.90 3.07
N ALA A 144 -4.40 -5.76 3.68
CA ALA A 144 -2.96 -5.54 3.85
C ALA A 144 -2.25 -5.39 2.50
N CYS A 145 -2.60 -6.21 1.50
CA CYS A 145 -2.11 -6.08 0.13
C CYS A 145 -2.53 -4.73 -0.47
N ARG A 146 -3.81 -4.35 -0.40
CA ARG A 146 -4.29 -3.06 -0.94
C ARG A 146 -3.61 -1.85 -0.29
N ILE A 147 -3.33 -1.90 1.01
CA ILE A 147 -2.56 -0.87 1.72
C ILE A 147 -1.13 -0.80 1.19
N ARG A 148 -0.45 -1.95 1.07
CA ARG A 148 0.95 -2.03 0.58
C ARG A 148 1.08 -1.63 -0.88
N GLU A 149 0.07 -1.94 -1.69
CA GLU A 149 -0.04 -1.55 -3.10
C GLU A 149 -0.48 -0.09 -3.30
N ARG A 150 -0.74 0.65 -2.22
CA ARG A 150 -1.25 2.04 -2.25
C ARG A 150 -2.59 2.18 -2.98
N LYS A 151 -3.38 1.10 -3.02
CA LYS A 151 -4.74 1.05 -3.57
C LYS A 151 -5.81 1.45 -2.56
N GLU A 152 -5.47 1.44 -1.26
CA GLU A 152 -6.35 1.89 -0.18
C GLU A 152 -5.68 3.02 0.62
N SER A 153 -6.48 3.99 1.08
CA SER A 153 -6.01 5.04 1.99
C SER A 153 -6.39 4.73 3.44
N VAL A 154 -5.42 4.80 4.34
CA VAL A 154 -5.65 4.60 5.78
C VAL A 154 -5.46 5.93 6.51
N THR A 155 -6.40 6.27 7.38
CA THR A 155 -6.27 7.40 8.31
C THR A 155 -6.08 6.86 9.73
N VAL A 156 -4.93 7.17 10.33
CA VAL A 156 -4.65 6.82 11.73
C VAL A 156 -4.73 8.10 12.56
N LEU A 157 -5.65 8.09 13.53
CA LEU A 157 -5.85 9.20 14.45
C LEU A 157 -5.17 8.90 15.79
N LEU A 158 -4.09 9.63 16.09
CA LEU A 158 -3.37 9.51 17.36
C LEU A 158 -3.82 10.62 18.31
N CYS A 159 -4.34 10.23 19.48
CA CYS A 159 -4.88 11.15 20.47
C CYS A 159 -4.11 11.13 21.79
N GLY A 160 -3.99 12.28 22.45
CA GLY A 160 -3.37 12.40 23.78
C GLY A 160 -2.87 13.82 24.08
N THR A 161 -2.49 14.07 25.33
CA THR A 161 -1.99 15.39 25.79
C THR A 161 -0.57 15.67 25.28
N SER A 162 -0.05 16.89 25.50
CA SER A 162 1.32 17.25 25.11
C SER A 162 2.34 16.34 25.80
N GLY A 163 3.46 16.03 25.13
CA GLY A 163 4.53 15.20 25.70
C GLY A 163 4.29 13.68 25.71
N CYS A 164 3.08 13.17 25.41
CA CYS A 164 2.78 11.73 25.39
C CYS A 164 3.39 10.93 24.21
N GLY A 165 4.34 11.51 23.46
CA GLY A 165 5.01 10.81 22.36
C GLY A 165 4.19 10.61 21.08
N LYS A 166 3.07 11.33 20.88
CA LYS A 166 2.21 11.21 19.68
C LYS A 166 2.99 11.37 18.36
N SER A 167 3.82 12.39 18.26
CA SER A 167 4.64 12.66 17.07
C SER A 167 5.71 11.59 16.88
N THR A 168 6.34 11.13 17.97
CA THR A 168 7.30 10.04 17.95
C THR A 168 6.67 8.74 17.44
N LEU A 169 5.49 8.39 17.98
CA LEU A 169 4.73 7.22 17.55
C LEU A 169 4.32 7.34 16.08
N SER A 170 3.87 8.52 15.64
CA SER A 170 3.54 8.79 14.22
C SER A 170 4.73 8.51 13.30
N SER A 171 5.92 9.02 13.64
CA SER A 171 7.13 8.79 12.84
C SER A 171 7.55 7.32 12.81
N LEU A 172 7.48 6.63 13.95
CA LEU A 172 7.78 5.19 14.04
C LEU A 172 6.78 4.35 13.24
N LEU A 173 5.48 4.66 13.33
CA LEU A 173 4.43 4.02 12.55
C LEU A 173 4.63 4.24 11.06
N GLY A 174 4.93 5.48 10.64
CA GLY A 174 5.24 5.79 9.26
C GLY A 174 6.38 4.94 8.71
N SER A 175 7.50 4.88 9.46
CA SER A 175 8.65 4.04 9.11
C SER A 175 8.28 2.56 8.97
N ARG A 176 7.51 1.99 9.90
CA ARG A 176 7.08 0.58 9.87
C ARG A 176 6.11 0.25 8.73
N LEU A 177 5.28 1.21 8.34
CA LEU A 177 4.39 1.11 7.18
C LEU A 177 5.12 1.33 5.85
N GLY A 178 6.43 1.60 5.86
CA GLY A 178 7.20 1.90 4.65
C GLY A 178 6.81 3.24 4.02
N ILE A 179 6.29 4.17 4.84
CA ILE A 179 5.98 5.53 4.44
C ILE A 179 7.26 6.34 4.56
N THR A 180 7.78 6.78 3.41
CA THR A 180 9.06 7.51 3.34
C THR A 180 8.94 8.95 3.79
N THR A 181 7.73 9.50 3.83
CA THR A 181 7.45 10.91 4.12
C THR A 181 6.46 11.04 5.26
N VAL A 182 6.93 11.56 6.39
CA VAL A 182 6.11 11.91 7.55
C VAL A 182 6.21 13.42 7.73
N ILE A 183 5.08 14.12 7.61
CA ILE A 183 4.99 15.56 7.88
C ILE A 183 4.21 15.74 9.18
N SER A 184 4.77 16.47 10.14
CA SER A 184 4.08 16.73 11.40
C SER A 184 2.93 17.71 11.20
N THR A 185 1.84 17.53 11.96
CA THR A 185 0.68 18.44 11.93
C THR A 185 1.06 19.87 12.32
N ASP A 186 2.06 20.02 13.18
CA ASP A 186 2.60 21.32 13.58
C ASP A 186 3.39 22.00 12.43
N SER A 187 4.16 21.22 11.65
CA SER A 187 4.87 21.73 10.46
C SER A 187 3.90 22.23 9.40
N ILE A 188 2.80 21.50 9.15
CA ILE A 188 1.74 21.95 8.22
C ILE A 188 1.11 23.24 8.75
N ARG A 189 0.80 23.31 10.06
CA ARG A 189 0.23 24.51 10.67
C ARG A 189 1.15 25.73 10.49
N HIS A 190 2.45 25.57 10.77
CA HIS A 190 3.45 26.62 10.56
C HIS A 190 3.52 27.07 9.10
N MET A 191 3.50 26.14 8.14
CA MET A 191 3.46 26.47 6.72
C MET A 191 2.17 27.22 6.36
N MET A 192 1.01 26.80 6.87
CA MET A 192 -0.26 27.49 6.58
C MET A 192 -0.29 28.91 7.15
N ARG A 193 0.38 29.18 8.28
CA ARG A 193 0.46 30.52 8.87
C ARG A 193 1.21 31.52 7.99
N SER A 194 2.06 31.10 7.06
CA SER A 194 2.68 32.02 6.10
C SER A 194 1.74 32.47 4.99
N PHE A 195 0.59 31.80 4.81
CA PHE A 195 -0.39 32.10 3.76
C PHE A 195 -1.64 32.80 4.27
N VAL A 196 -1.87 32.82 5.59
CA VAL A 196 -3.12 33.32 6.20
C VAL A 196 -2.80 34.14 7.42
N ASP A 197 -3.24 35.40 7.44
CA ASP A 197 -3.10 36.28 8.59
C ASP A 197 -3.96 35.82 9.79
N GLU A 198 -3.49 36.12 11.00
CA GLU A 198 -4.18 35.76 12.24
C GLU A 198 -5.63 36.25 12.31
N LYS A 199 -5.88 37.45 11.78
CA LYS A 199 -7.23 38.05 11.74
C LYS A 199 -8.21 37.27 10.86
N GLN A 200 -7.72 36.62 9.81
CA GLN A 200 -8.57 35.86 8.87
C GLN A 200 -8.88 34.45 9.38
N ASN A 201 -7.95 33.84 10.13
CA ASN A 201 -8.15 32.52 10.71
C ASN A 201 -7.44 32.38 12.07
N PRO A 202 -8.06 32.87 13.17
CA PRO A 202 -7.44 32.83 14.49
C PRO A 202 -7.20 31.40 15.00
N LEU A 203 -8.01 30.43 14.58
CA LEU A 203 -7.87 29.02 14.99
C LEU A 203 -6.56 28.38 14.51
N LEU A 204 -6.08 28.78 13.33
CA LEU A 204 -4.81 28.33 12.79
C LEU A 204 -3.61 28.87 13.60
N TRP A 205 -3.76 30.08 14.13
CA TRP A 205 -2.73 30.77 14.92
C TRP A 205 -2.75 30.36 16.38
N ALA A 206 -3.92 30.04 16.92
CA ALA A 206 -4.08 29.48 18.26
C ALA A 206 -3.23 28.22 18.47
N SER A 207 -2.66 28.10 19.66
CA SER A 207 -2.04 26.85 20.10
C SER A 207 -3.12 25.78 20.26
N SER A 208 -2.74 24.50 20.16
CA SER A 208 -3.69 23.39 20.40
C SER A 208 -4.36 23.44 21.78
N TYR A 209 -3.80 24.21 22.72
CA TYR A 209 -4.37 24.45 24.05
C TYR A 209 -5.54 25.45 24.01
N HIS A 210 -5.38 26.56 23.27
CA HIS A 210 -6.39 27.63 23.18
C HIS A 210 -7.33 27.48 21.98
N ALA A 211 -7.12 26.47 21.13
CA ALA A 211 -7.94 26.25 19.94
C ALA A 211 -9.44 26.11 20.25
N GLY A 212 -9.80 25.64 21.45
CA GLY A 212 -11.20 25.55 21.89
C GLY A 212 -11.90 26.90 22.04
N GLU A 213 -11.16 27.96 22.38
CA GLU A 213 -11.67 29.32 22.57
C GLU A 213 -11.93 30.03 21.24
N CYS A 214 -11.23 29.61 20.18
CA CYS A 214 -11.36 30.17 18.83
C CYS A 214 -12.42 29.45 17.96
N LEU A 215 -13.17 28.50 18.54
CA LEU A 215 -14.25 27.81 17.83
C LEU A 215 -15.56 28.59 17.93
N ASP A 216 -16.33 28.63 16.85
CA ASP A 216 -17.67 29.21 16.83
C ASP A 216 -18.61 28.41 17.78
N PRO A 217 -19.11 29.04 18.87
CA PRO A 217 -19.99 28.39 19.84
C PRO A 217 -21.28 27.83 19.21
N VAL A 218 -21.81 28.51 18.18
CA VAL A 218 -23.05 28.10 17.49
C VAL A 218 -22.80 26.84 16.69
N ALA A 219 -21.75 26.81 15.87
CA ALA A 219 -21.35 25.64 15.11
C ALA A 219 -21.04 24.42 16.01
N VAL A 220 -20.41 24.65 17.16
CA VAL A 220 -20.13 23.57 18.15
C VAL A 220 -21.42 23.04 18.77
N ALA A 221 -22.37 23.91 19.11
CA ALA A 221 -23.67 23.50 19.64
C ALA A 221 -24.46 22.67 18.62
N GLU A 222 -24.54 23.12 17.36
CA GLU A 222 -25.17 22.36 16.28
C GLU A 222 -24.52 20.99 16.05
N ALA A 223 -23.18 20.94 16.05
CA ALA A 223 -22.45 19.68 15.88
C ALA A 223 -22.70 18.71 17.06
N LYS A 224 -22.81 19.22 18.29
CA LYS A 224 -23.18 18.43 19.48
C LYS A 224 -24.59 17.86 19.36
N VAL A 225 -25.56 18.66 18.89
CA VAL A 225 -26.94 18.21 18.67
C VAL A 225 -27.00 17.14 17.58
N LYS A 226 -26.37 17.38 16.42
CA LYS A 226 -26.25 16.40 15.32
C LYS A 226 -25.61 15.09 15.78
N ARG A 227 -24.57 15.16 16.63
CA ARG A 227 -23.90 13.98 17.18
C ARG A 227 -24.79 13.21 18.17
N LYS A 228 -25.55 13.90 19.02
CA LYS A 228 -26.52 13.27 19.93
C LYS A 228 -27.63 12.57 19.14
N ALA A 229 -28.19 13.23 18.13
CA ALA A 229 -29.19 12.64 17.24
C ALA A 229 -28.64 11.40 16.50
N LYS A 230 -27.41 11.48 15.96
CA LYS A 230 -26.78 10.35 15.26
C LYS A 230 -26.50 9.16 16.20
N LYS A 231 -26.12 9.43 17.45
CA LYS A 231 -25.91 8.40 18.49
C LYS A 231 -27.23 7.70 18.88
N LEU A 232 -28.35 8.43 18.89
CA LEU A 232 -29.67 7.89 19.16
C LEU A 232 -30.25 7.11 17.97
N SER A 233 -29.89 7.47 16.73
CA SER A 233 -30.39 6.82 15.51
C SER A 233 -29.71 5.49 15.13
N GLY A 234 -28.67 5.03 15.85
CA GLY A 234 -28.05 3.71 15.61
C GLY A 234 -27.38 3.51 14.23
N ILE A 235 -27.11 4.58 13.47
CA ILE A 235 -26.62 4.47 12.09
C ILE A 235 -25.16 4.01 12.02
N SER A 236 -24.93 2.91 11.28
CA SER A 236 -23.63 2.36 10.90
C SER A 236 -22.75 3.40 10.17
N ARG A 237 -21.43 3.33 10.38
CA ARG A 237 -20.40 4.34 10.05
C ARG A 237 -20.06 4.52 8.55
N SER A 238 -20.96 4.25 7.60
CA SER A 238 -20.62 4.32 6.17
C SER A 238 -20.43 5.74 5.60
N ASP A 239 -21.02 6.77 6.22
CA ASP A 239 -21.18 8.09 5.56
C ASP A 239 -20.31 9.24 6.09
N LEU A 240 -19.04 8.98 6.47
CA LEU A 240 -18.09 10.07 6.73
C LEU A 240 -17.16 10.31 5.52
N ARG A 241 -17.74 10.42 4.32
CA ARG A 241 -17.03 10.71 3.06
C ARG A 241 -17.18 12.16 2.57
N LYS A 242 -17.39 13.14 3.46
CA LYS A 242 -17.41 14.57 3.08
C LYS A 242 -16.79 15.45 4.16
N GLY A 243 -15.49 15.27 4.38
CA GLY A 243 -14.62 16.32 4.90
C GLY A 243 -13.64 16.67 3.79
N HIS A 244 -13.36 17.95 3.57
CA HIS A 244 -12.35 18.42 2.64
C HIS A 244 -10.99 17.83 3.04
N GLN A 245 -10.68 16.65 2.50
CA GLN A 245 -9.39 16.02 2.62
C GLN A 245 -8.46 16.85 1.75
N ILE A 246 -7.56 17.60 2.37
CA ILE A 246 -6.42 18.17 1.67
C ILE A 246 -5.72 16.96 1.02
N ILE A 247 -5.86 16.84 -0.31
CA ILE A 247 -5.27 15.75 -1.10
C ILE A 247 -3.77 16.02 -1.16
N LEU A 248 -3.07 15.72 -0.07
CA LEU A 248 -1.66 15.40 -0.14
C LEU A 248 -1.61 14.07 -0.88
N ARG A 249 -0.94 14.02 -2.04
CA ARG A 249 -0.74 12.81 -2.86
C ARG A 249 0.13 11.72 -2.18
N THR A 250 0.06 11.62 -0.86
CA THR A 250 0.63 10.57 -0.04
C THR A 250 -0.54 9.88 0.67
N ARG A 251 -0.96 8.73 0.13
CA ARG A 251 -2.25 8.05 0.45
C ARG A 251 -2.40 7.49 1.88
N ILE A 252 -1.54 7.83 2.82
CA ILE A 252 -1.70 7.48 4.25
C ILE A 252 -1.49 8.74 5.06
N MET A 253 -2.53 9.16 5.78
CA MET A 253 -2.50 10.32 6.66
C MET A 253 -2.48 9.85 8.11
N ILE A 254 -1.36 10.08 8.80
CA ILE A 254 -1.30 9.94 10.26
C ILE A 254 -1.57 11.33 10.84
N ALA A 255 -2.78 11.52 11.34
CA ALA A 255 -3.18 12.76 11.98
C ALA A 255 -2.96 12.62 13.49
N THR A 256 -2.13 13.48 14.07
CA THR A 256 -2.00 13.62 15.51
C THR A 256 -2.96 14.70 16.00
N LEU A 257 -3.94 14.32 16.81
CA LEU A 257 -4.80 15.24 17.54
C LEU A 257 -4.34 15.32 18.99
N GLN A 258 -4.09 16.52 19.47
CA GLN A 258 -3.91 16.76 20.90
C GLN A 258 -5.30 16.84 21.52
N ILE A 259 -5.66 15.85 22.34
CA ILE A 259 -6.90 15.87 23.11
C ILE A 259 -6.53 16.33 24.52
N GLN A 260 -7.18 17.39 24.99
CA GLN A 260 -7.25 17.73 26.41
C GLN A 260 -8.69 17.74 26.88
N ASP A 261 -8.83 17.46 28.18
CA ASP A 261 -10.06 17.35 28.96
C ASP A 261 -11.24 18.15 28.39
N LEU A 262 -12.27 17.43 27.93
CA LEU A 262 -13.64 17.91 28.03
C LEU A 262 -14.05 17.90 29.52
N ARG A 263 -13.38 18.69 30.37
CA ARG A 263 -14.04 19.22 31.56
C ARG A 263 -14.70 20.52 31.15
N LEU A 264 -15.83 20.34 30.48
CA LEU A 264 -16.89 21.35 30.42
C LEU A 264 -17.42 21.49 31.85
N THR A 265 -16.95 22.49 32.57
CA THR A 265 -17.82 23.19 33.52
C THR A 265 -18.68 24.16 32.75
#